data_AF-A0A7C5R538-F1
#
_entry.id   AF-A0A7C5R538-F1
#
_cell.length_a   1.000
_cell.length_b   1.000
_cell.length_c   1.000
_cell.angle_alpha   90.00
_cell.angle_beta   90.00
_cell.angle_gamma   90.00
#
_symmetry.space_group_name_H-M   'P 1'
#
loop_
_entity.id
_entity.type
_entity.pdbx_description
1 polymer ?
#
loop_
_entity_poly.entity_id
_entity_poly.type
_entity_poly.pdbx_seq_one_letter_code
_entity_poly.pdbx_strand_id
1 'polypeptide(L)' 'MEDLEIREAGLDFRVGEDLYGVSIAQLQQRLQILNAEIARIKRALDAKQAEISTAESFFNKS' A
#
# COMPACT_ATOMS: atom_id res chain seq x y z
N MET A 1 -3.97 -7.31 10.51
CA MET A 1 -2.83 -7.68 9.67
C MET A 1 -1.81 -6.58 9.85
N GLU A 2 -0.63 -6.94 10.33
CA GLU A 2 0.46 -6.01 10.55
C GLU A 2 1.12 -5.61 9.23
N ASP A 3 1.81 -4.47 9.19
CA ASP A 3 2.41 -3.95 7.94
C ASP A 3 3.47 -4.91 7.35
N LEU A 4 4.13 -5.73 8.18
CA LEU A 4 5.06 -6.77 7.71
C LEU A 4 4.31 -7.91 7.00
N GLU A 5 3.24 -8.41 7.62
CA GLU A 5 2.41 -9.48 7.07
C GLU A 5 1.77 -9.06 5.73
N ILE A 6 1.31 -7.80 5.62
CA ILE A 6 0.74 -7.26 4.37
C ILE A 6 1.78 -7.26 3.25
N ARG A 7 3.02 -6.87 3.57
CA ARG A 7 4.12 -6.86 2.60
C ARG A 7 4.44 -8.25 2.11
N GLU A 8 4.63 -9.20 3.03
CA GLU A 8 4.95 -10.58 2.68
C GLU A 8 3.84 -11.22 1.83
N ALA A 9 2.58 -11.05 2.25
CA ALA A 9 1.43 -11.57 1.52
C ALA A 9 1.24 -10.92 0.13
N GLY A 10 1.70 -9.68 -0.05
CA GLY A 10 1.61 -8.96 -1.33
C GLY A 10 2.66 -9.36 -2.36
N LEU A 11 3.77 -9.99 -1.96
CA LEU A 11 4.88 -10.35 -2.86
C LEU A 11 4.49 -11.37 -3.93
N ASP A 12 3.50 -12.21 -3.63
CA ASP A 12 3.04 -13.27 -4.52
C ASP A 12 2.16 -12.77 -5.66
N PHE A 13 1.73 -11.50 -5.62
CA PHE A 13 0.76 -10.95 -6.56
C PHE A 13 1.42 -10.06 -7.61
N ARG A 14 1.15 -10.32 -8.89
CA ARG A 14 1.57 -9.44 -9.99
C ARG A 14 0.40 -8.79 -10.69
N VAL A 15 0.53 -7.51 -11.01
CA VAL A 15 -0.48 -6.78 -11.80
C VAL A 15 -0.53 -7.38 -13.21
N GLY A 16 -1.74 -7.70 -13.67
CA GLY A 16 -1.97 -8.28 -15.00
C GLY A 16 -1.61 -9.76 -15.12
N GLU A 17 -1.41 -10.48 -14.01
CA GLU A 17 -1.25 -11.93 -14.09
C GLU A 17 -2.53 -12.63 -14.57
N ASP A 18 -2.36 -13.80 -15.16
CA ASP A 18 -3.48 -14.66 -15.53
C ASP A 18 -4.18 -15.18 -14.27
N LEU A 19 -5.51 -15.05 -14.25
CA LEU A 19 -6.37 -15.46 -13.14
C LEU A 19 -7.17 -16.73 -13.48
N TYR A 20 -6.92 -17.34 -14.63
CA TYR A 20 -7.61 -18.57 -15.01
C TYR A 20 -7.40 -19.67 -13.96
N GLY A 21 -8.49 -20.29 -13.53
CA GLY A 21 -8.47 -21.35 -12.52
C GLY A 21 -8.37 -20.88 -11.06
N VAL A 22 -8.28 -19.58 -10.80
CA VAL A 22 -8.31 -19.02 -9.43
C VAL A 22 -9.75 -18.95 -8.93
N SER A 23 -10.02 -19.47 -7.73
CA SER A 23 -11.36 -19.45 -7.15
C SER A 23 -11.79 -18.05 -6.69
N ILE A 24 -13.10 -17.81 -6.58
CA ILE A 24 -13.66 -16.55 -6.06
C ILE A 24 -13.10 -16.20 -4.68
N ALA A 25 -12.99 -17.19 -3.78
CA ALA A 25 -12.46 -16.97 -2.43
C ALA A 25 -10.99 -16.52 -2.45
N GLN A 26 -10.18 -17.13 -3.33
CA GLN A 26 -8.78 -16.73 -3.52
C GLN A 26 -8.67 -15.31 -4.11
N LEU A 27 -9.54 -14.97 -5.07
CA LEU A 27 -9.60 -13.61 -5.63
C LEU A 27 -10.00 -12.58 -4.57
N GLN A 28 -10.96 -12.91 -3.70
CA GLN A 28 -11.38 -12.05 -2.59
C GLN A 28 -10.25 -11.84 -1.57
N GLN A 29 -9.56 -12.91 -1.17
CA GLN A 29 -8.41 -12.83 -0.28
C GLN A 29 -7.30 -11.97 -0.88
N ARG A 30 -6.99 -12.16 -2.17
CA ARG A 30 -6.01 -11.35 -2.87
C ARG A 30 -6.40 -9.87 -2.91
N LEU A 31 -7.65 -9.57 -3.24
CA LEU A 31 -8.16 -8.20 -3.26
C LEU A 31 -8.06 -7.54 -1.88
N GLN A 32 -8.33 -8.29 -0.81
CA GLN A 32 -8.16 -7.81 0.56
C GLN A 32 -6.70 -7.42 0.85
N ILE A 33 -5.74 -8.28 0.49
CA ILE A 33 -4.30 -8.02 0.70
C ILE A 33 -3.84 -6.81 -0.09
N LEU A 34 -4.20 -6.73 -1.38
CA LEU A 34 -3.82 -5.60 -2.24
C LEU A 34 -4.42 -4.28 -1.75
N ASN A 35 -5.66 -4.28 -1.26
CA ASN A 35 -6.27 -3.08 -0.65
C ASN A 35 -5.57 -2.66 0.64
N ALA A 36 -5.15 -3.63 1.47
CA ALA A 36 -4.36 -3.34 2.67
C ALA A 36 -3.01 -2.71 2.30
N GLU A 37 -2.37 -3.20 1.24
CA GLU A 37 -1.11 -2.64 0.74
C GLU A 37 -1.30 -1.23 0.17
N ILE A 38 -2.39 -0.98 -0.59
CA ILE A 38 -2.75 0.38 -1.03
C ILE A 38 -2.90 1.31 0.16
N ALA A 39 -3.58 0.88 1.23
CA ALA A 39 -3.73 1.69 2.44
C ALA A 39 -2.38 1.98 3.13
N ARG A 40 -1.46 1.00 3.17
CA ARG A 40 -0.11 1.18 3.70
C ARG A 40 0.67 2.23 2.90
N ILE A 41 0.62 2.16 1.57
CA ILE A 41 1.28 3.12 0.68
C ILE A 41 0.70 4.52 0.87
N LYS A 42 -0.62 4.66 0.99
CA LYS A 42 -1.27 5.96 1.26
C LYS A 42 -0.78 6.58 2.57
N ARG A 43 -0.70 5.81 3.66
CA ARG A 43 -0.15 6.29 4.94
C ARG A 43 1.30 6.78 4.81
N ALA A 44 2.12 6.05 4.06
CA ALA A 44 3.51 6.46 3.82
C ALA A 44 3.60 7.74 2.99
N LEU A 45 2.72 7.90 1.99
CA LEU A 45 2.61 9.11 1.18
C LEU A 45 2.21 10.32 2.04
N ASP A 46 1.18 10.16 2.88
CA ASP A 46 0.70 11.23 3.77
C ASP A 46 1.79 11.68 4.75
N ALA A 47 2.54 10.73 5.32
CA ALA A 47 3.67 11.04 6.20
C ALA A 47 4.77 11.83 5.46
N LYS A 48 5.12 11.44 4.24
CA LYS A 48 6.11 12.16 3.41
C LYS A 48 5.62 13.55 3.03
N GLN A 49 4.34 13.71 2.72
CA GLN A 49 3.77 15.01 2.40
C GLN A 49 3.77 15.95 3.61
N ALA A 50 3.52 15.42 4.81
CA ALA A 50 3.61 16.18 6.06
C ALA A 50 5.05 16.63 6.38
N GLU A 51 6.05 15.77 6.13
CA GLU A 51 7.47 16.13 6.26
C GLU A 51 7.83 17.30 5.33
N ILE A 52 7.40 17.26 4.06
CA ILE A 52 7.64 18.33 3.07
C ILE A 52 6.99 19.64 3.52
N SER A 53 5.71 19.60 3.88
CA SER A 53 4.97 20.80 4.32
C SER A 53 5.59 21.44 5.58
N THR A 54 6.09 20.61 6.50
CA THR A 54 6.81 21.08 7.69
C THR A 54 8.11 21.78 7.31
N ALA A 55 8.88 21.20 6.38
CA ALA A 55 10.14 21.78 5.89
C ALA A 55 9.89 23.11 5.17
N GLU A 56 8.93 23.17 4.25
CA GLU A 56 8.54 24.40 3.54
C GLU A 56 8.12 25.52 4.49
N SER A 57 7.36 25.19 5.53
CA SER A 57 6.94 26.14 6.56
C SER A 57 8.10 26.68 7.40
N PHE A 58 9.16 25.90 7.57
CA PHE A 58 10.38 26.31 8.28
C PHE A 58 11.22 27.27 7.42
N PHE A 59 11.40 26.96 6.12
CA PHE A 59 12.19 27.77 5.20
C PHE A 59 11.51 29.10 4.82
N ASN A 60 10.18 29.15 4.73
CA ASN A 60 9.45 30.39 4.43
C ASN A 60 9.33 31.38 5.62
N LYS A 61 9.77 30.98 6.83
CA LYS A 61 9.80 31.86 8.01
C LYS A 61 11.20 32.42 8.32
N SER A 62 12.19 32.16 7.47
CA SER A 62 13.58 32.65 7.60
C SER A 62 13.84 33.85 6.68
#